data_AF-A0A7V0VYA0-F1
#
_entry.id   AF-A0A7V0VYA0-F1
#
_cell.length_a   1.000
_cell.length_b   1.000
_cell.length_c   1.000
_cell.angle_alpha   90.00
_cell.angle_beta   90.00
_cell.angle_gamma   90.00
#
_symmetry.space_group_name_H-M   'P 1'
#
loop_
_entity.id
_entity.type
_entity.pdbx_description
1 polymer ?
#
loop_
_entity_poly.entity_id
_entity_poly.type
_entity_poly.pdbx_seq_one_letter_code
_entity_poly.pdbx_strand_id
1 'polypeptide(L)'
;MLGKRKHTAGLYIGSQKTVLAKLQRVGLHQVIVDQIEVADTPQEVFNSDDSLNVTAVSKLIRDLISNSGIKVQEVTLSIPTRHNVIIRNLTVPSMSKREMREALRSEVENYAPLSSDEPVLDFLTVRQTFKENR
;
A
#
# COMPACT_ATOMS: atom_id res chain seq x y z
N MET A 1 -25.90 -1.16 -24.04
CA MET A 1 -25.80 -1.51 -22.60
C MET A 1 -24.71 -0.66 -21.97
N LEU A 2 -25.05 0.31 -21.12
CA LEU A 2 -24.07 1.08 -20.35
C LEU A 2 -23.40 0.15 -19.33
N GLY A 3 -22.10 -0.07 -19.44
CA GLY A 3 -21.33 -0.85 -18.47
C GLY A 3 -21.47 -0.26 -17.06
N LYS A 4 -21.68 -1.12 -16.06
CA LYS A 4 -21.79 -0.74 -14.64
C LYS A 4 -20.57 0.08 -14.24
N ARG A 5 -20.79 1.33 -13.78
CA ARG A 5 -19.72 2.21 -13.29
C ARG A 5 -18.98 1.50 -12.15
N LYS A 6 -17.67 1.31 -12.32
CA LYS A 6 -16.83 0.72 -11.27
C LYS A 6 -16.34 1.83 -10.36
N HIS A 7 -16.83 1.83 -9.13
CA HIS A 7 -16.33 2.69 -8.06
C HIS A 7 -15.29 1.94 -7.23
N THR A 8 -14.29 2.66 -6.73
CA THR A 8 -13.31 2.18 -5.75
C THR A 8 -13.08 3.28 -4.72
N ALA A 9 -12.44 2.95 -3.59
CA ALA A 9 -12.02 3.94 -2.62
C ALA A 9 -10.56 3.76 -2.26
N GLY A 10 -9.84 4.88 -2.18
CA GLY A 10 -8.48 4.95 -1.67
C GLY A 10 -8.48 5.54 -0.27
N LEU A 11 -7.75 4.92 0.65
CA LEU A 11 -7.48 5.45 1.99
C LEU A 11 -5.98 5.68 2.12
N TYR A 12 -5.59 6.91 2.43
CA TYR A 12 -4.21 7.26 2.73
C TYR A 12 -4.11 7.73 4.18
N ILE A 13 -3.23 7.12 4.98
CA ILE A 13 -2.99 7.50 6.38
C ILE A 13 -1.60 8.11 6.50
N GLY A 14 -1.47 9.42 6.22
CA GLY A 14 -0.23 10.16 6.39
C GLY A 14 0.07 10.51 7.85
N SER A 15 1.21 11.14 8.12
CA SER A 15 1.55 11.59 9.48
C SER A 15 0.89 12.90 9.91
N GLN A 16 0.28 13.62 8.97
CA GLN A 16 -0.40 14.90 9.23
C GLN A 16 -1.84 14.90 8.73
N LYS A 17 -2.10 14.22 7.61
CA LYS A 17 -3.41 14.18 6.97
C LYS A 17 -3.78 12.75 6.63
N THR A 18 -5.04 12.43 6.87
CA THR A 18 -5.67 11.19 6.43
C THR A 18 -6.72 11.52 5.38
N VAL A 19 -6.70 10.81 4.25
CA VAL A 19 -7.54 11.10 3.09
C VAL A 19 -8.31 9.86 2.70
N LEU A 20 -9.62 9.99 2.58
CA LEU A 20 -10.50 8.99 1.95
C LEU A 20 -11.05 9.57 0.66
N ALA A 21 -10.81 8.91 -0.46
CA ALA A 21 -11.29 9.34 -1.76
C ALA A 21 -12.09 8.23 -2.43
N LYS A 22 -13.32 8.54 -2.86
CA LYS A 22 -14.12 7.67 -3.72
C LYS A 22 -13.86 8.05 -5.18
N LEU A 23 -13.46 7.06 -5.95
CA LEU A 23 -13.06 7.22 -7.35
C LEU A 23 -14.01 6.43 -8.24
N GLN A 24 -14.34 6.99 -9.40
CA GLN A 24 -15.07 6.29 -10.44
C GLN A 24 -14.22 6.17 -11.70
N ARG A 25 -14.10 4.96 -12.23
CA ARG A 25 -13.50 4.75 -13.54
C ARG A 25 -14.53 5.11 -14.62
N VAL A 26 -14.20 6.08 -15.48
CA VAL A 26 -15.06 6.52 -16.59
C VAL A 26 -14.53 6.11 -17.97
N GLY A 27 -13.28 5.67 -18.05
CA GLY A 27 -12.67 5.16 -19.29
C GLY A 27 -11.45 4.30 -19.01
N LEU A 28 -10.73 3.91 -20.07
CA LEU A 28 -9.54 3.04 -19.96
C LEU A 28 -8.47 3.68 -19.07
N HIS A 29 -8.24 4.99 -19.24
CA HIS A 29 -7.22 5.79 -18.53
C HIS A 29 -7.80 7.03 -17.85
N GLN A 30 -9.11 7.02 -17.57
CA GLN A 30 -9.81 8.16 -17.00
C GLN A 30 -10.51 7.77 -15.71
N VAL A 31 -10.22 8.54 -14.67
CA VAL A 31 -10.77 8.41 -13.34
C VAL A 31 -11.29 9.78 -12.92
N ILE A 32 -12.45 9.80 -12.30
CA ILE A 32 -12.99 10.99 -11.63
C ILE A 32 -12.98 10.76 -10.13
N VAL A 33 -12.76 11.83 -9.37
CA VAL A 33 -12.95 11.84 -7.92
C VAL A 33 -14.41 12.20 -7.68
N ASP A 34 -15.21 11.23 -7.23
CA ASP A 34 -16.61 11.47 -6.90
C ASP A 34 -16.72 12.27 -5.59
N GLN A 35 -15.86 11.90 -4.64
CA GLN A 35 -15.89 12.46 -3.30
C GLN A 35 -14.53 12.31 -2.61
N ILE A 36 -14.19 13.29 -1.78
CA ILE A 36 -13.00 13.27 -0.94
C ILE A 36 -13.36 13.74 0.47
N GLU A 37 -12.78 13.10 1.46
CA GLU A 37 -12.82 13.51 2.86
C GLU A 37 -11.39 13.56 3.39
N VAL A 38 -11.07 14.62 4.13
CA VAL A 38 -9.74 14.84 4.68
C VAL A 38 -9.85 15.17 6.16
N ALA A 39 -9.10 14.45 6.99
CA ALA A 39 -8.96 14.73 8.40
C ALA A 39 -7.50 15.01 8.76
N ASP A 40 -7.28 15.75 9.83
CA ASP A 40 -5.99 15.76 10.51
C ASP A 40 -5.70 14.38 11.09
N THR A 41 -4.45 13.93 11.00
CA THR A 41 -4.01 12.69 11.63
C THR A 41 -3.61 12.98 13.07
N PRO A 42 -4.32 12.43 14.07
CA PRO A 42 -3.96 12.61 15.47
C PRO A 42 -2.56 12.05 15.76
N GLN A 43 -1.84 12.66 16.70
CA GLN A 43 -0.49 12.20 17.07
C GLN A 43 -0.51 10.78 17.63
N GLU A 44 -1.59 10.41 18.31
CA GLU A 44 -1.77 9.09 18.93
C GLU A 44 -1.92 7.96 17.92
N VAL A 45 -2.03 8.26 16.62
CA VAL A 45 -2.07 7.26 15.55
C VAL A 45 -0.74 6.53 15.41
N PHE A 46 0.37 7.23 15.64
CA PHE A 46 1.72 6.67 15.59
C PHE A 46 2.31 6.62 17.00
N ASN A 47 2.72 5.43 17.41
CA ASN A 47 3.47 5.22 18.65
C ASN A 47 4.89 5.79 18.50
N SER A 48 5.61 5.90 19.62
CA SER A 48 6.99 6.41 19.64
C SER A 48 7.99 5.59 18.83
N ASP A 49 7.68 4.32 18.57
CA ASP A 49 8.45 3.40 17.72
C ASP A 49 7.97 3.39 16.26
N ASP A 50 7.17 4.39 15.85
CA ASP A 50 6.53 4.52 14.53
C ASP A 50 5.52 3.40 14.19
N SER A 51 5.19 2.51 15.13
CA SER A 51 4.09 1.54 14.96
C SER A 51 2.72 2.20 15.05
N LEU A 52 1.70 1.58 14.46
CA LEU A 52 0.33 2.13 14.47
C LEU A 52 -0.42 1.76 15.75
N ASN A 53 -1.04 2.75 16.39
CA ASN A 53 -2.01 2.51 17.46
C ASN A 53 -3.36 2.09 16.85
N VAL A 54 -3.67 0.80 16.94
CA VAL A 54 -4.89 0.20 16.35
C VAL A 54 -6.17 0.90 16.82
N THR A 55 -6.25 1.29 18.09
CA THR A 55 -7.44 1.94 18.66
C THR A 55 -7.64 3.34 18.06
N ALA A 56 -6.57 4.13 18.00
CA ALA A 56 -6.61 5.48 17.44
C ALA A 56 -6.90 5.45 15.93
N VAL A 57 -6.23 4.56 15.17
CA VAL A 57 -6.48 4.36 13.74
C VAL A 57 -7.92 3.95 13.48
N SER A 58 -8.44 2.99 14.25
CA SER A 58 -9.82 2.52 14.09
C SER A 58 -10.84 3.63 14.33
N LYS A 59 -10.59 4.51 15.31
CA LYS A 59 -11.44 5.67 15.56
C LYS A 59 -11.37 6.66 14.40
N LEU A 60 -10.15 7.02 13.97
CA LEU A 60 -9.92 7.94 12.86
C LEU A 60 -10.64 7.48 11.58
N ILE A 61 -10.51 6.21 11.21
CA ILE A 61 -11.16 5.66 10.01
C ILE A 61 -12.68 5.71 10.13
N ARG A 62 -13.25 5.36 11.30
CA ARG A 62 -14.70 5.42 11.52
C ARG A 62 -15.23 6.85 11.41
N ASP A 63 -14.57 7.80 12.05
CA ASP A 63 -14.95 9.21 12.00
C ASP A 63 -14.87 9.73 10.55
N LEU A 64 -13.79 9.43 9.84
CA LEU A 64 -13.58 9.82 8.44
C LEU A 64 -14.66 9.26 7.52
N ILE A 65 -15.00 7.98 7.64
CA ILE A 65 -16.07 7.35 6.84
C ILE A 65 -17.43 7.98 7.19
N SER A 66 -17.73 8.15 8.48
CA SER A 66 -19.00 8.74 8.95
C SER A 66 -19.18 10.17 8.43
N ASN A 67 -18.14 11.00 8.51
CA ASN A 67 -18.18 12.40 8.08
C ASN A 67 -18.26 12.53 6.56
N SER A 68 -17.63 11.62 5.84
CA SER A 68 -17.69 11.61 4.38
C SER A 68 -19.09 11.23 3.85
N GLY A 69 -19.81 10.30 4.48
CA GLY A 69 -20.99 9.69 3.84
C GLY A 69 -20.65 8.78 2.64
N ILE A 70 -19.36 8.48 2.42
CA ILE A 70 -18.89 7.48 1.46
C ILE A 70 -19.28 6.09 1.99
N LYS A 71 -20.16 5.39 1.26
CA LYS A 71 -20.51 3.99 1.54
C LYS A 71 -19.51 3.05 0.86
N VAL A 72 -18.63 2.44 1.65
CA VAL A 72 -17.59 1.52 1.16
C VAL A 72 -17.33 0.40 2.16
N GLN A 73 -17.02 -0.81 1.66
CA GLN A 73 -16.61 -1.97 2.47
C GLN A 73 -15.14 -2.33 2.28
N GLU A 74 -14.56 -1.99 1.12
CA GLU A 74 -13.18 -2.31 0.77
C GLU A 74 -12.47 -1.06 0.27
N VAL A 75 -11.23 -0.85 0.75
CA VAL A 75 -10.39 0.29 0.35
C VAL A 75 -9.04 -0.21 -0.13
N THR A 76 -8.44 0.50 -1.08
CA THR A 76 -7.00 0.40 -1.31
C THR A 76 -6.30 1.31 -0.32
N LEU A 77 -5.51 0.73 0.58
CA LEU A 77 -4.79 1.45 1.61
C LEU A 77 -3.39 1.84 1.11
N SER A 78 -2.96 3.04 1.48
CA SER A 78 -1.57 3.47 1.40
C SER A 78 -1.14 4.05 2.75
N ILE A 79 0.03 3.64 3.20
CA ILE A 79 0.70 4.18 4.38
C ILE A 79 2.07 4.73 3.96
N PRO A 80 2.59 5.77 4.65
CA PRO A 80 3.94 6.25 4.44
C PRO A 80 4.97 5.14 4.60
N THR A 81 5.90 5.04 3.65
CA THR A 81 7.08 4.19 3.77
C THR A 81 8.04 4.83 4.78
N ARG A 82 7.92 4.46 6.07
CA ARG A 82 8.84 4.86 7.15
C ARG A 82 9.79 3.71 7.50
N HIS A 83 10.30 3.67 8.73
CA HIS A 83 11.33 2.76 9.25
C HIS A 83 11.10 1.25 9.03
N ASN A 84 9.92 0.86 8.56
CA ASN A 84 9.46 -0.53 8.48
C ASN A 84 9.45 -1.10 7.05
N VAL A 85 9.90 -0.34 6.04
CA VAL A 85 9.92 -0.77 4.62
C VAL A 85 11.32 -0.61 4.03
N ILE A 86 11.89 -1.68 3.50
CA ILE A 86 13.18 -1.69 2.80
C ILE A 86 12.92 -1.84 1.29
N ILE A 87 13.39 -0.88 0.48
CA ILE A 87 13.26 -0.90 -0.98
C ILE A 87 14.64 -1.01 -1.61
N ARG A 88 14.85 -2.04 -2.44
CA ARG A 88 16.13 -2.28 -3.14
C ARG A 88 15.89 -2.76 -4.57
N ASN A 89 16.73 -2.28 -5.49
CA ASN A 89 16.81 -2.83 -6.84
C ASN A 89 17.83 -3.97 -6.85
N LEU A 90 17.45 -5.13 -7.40
CA LEU A 90 18.32 -6.29 -7.50
C LEU A 90 18.42 -6.74 -8.97
N THR A 91 19.62 -7.16 -9.37
CA THR A 91 19.83 -7.84 -10.66
C THR A 91 20.04 -9.31 -10.39
N VAL A 92 19.10 -10.13 -10.85
CA VAL A 92 19.06 -11.57 -10.61
C VAL A 92 18.79 -12.31 -11.93
N PRO A 93 19.17 -13.59 -12.03
CA PRO A 93 18.76 -14.41 -13.16
C PRO A 93 17.24 -14.41 -13.36
N SER A 94 16.80 -14.59 -14.61
CA SER A 94 15.37 -14.76 -14.89
C SER A 94 14.89 -16.08 -14.30
N MET A 95 13.85 -16.01 -13.46
CA MET A 95 13.24 -17.15 -12.80
C MET A 95 11.71 -17.02 -12.87
N SER A 96 10.99 -18.10 -12.58
CA SER A 96 9.54 -18.02 -12.38
C SER A 96 9.20 -17.14 -11.17
N LYS A 97 7.97 -16.64 -11.10
CA LYS A 97 7.50 -15.83 -9.96
C LYS A 97 7.64 -16.58 -8.62
N ARG A 98 7.47 -17.90 -8.62
CA ARG A 98 7.59 -18.74 -7.42
C ARG A 98 9.04 -18.82 -6.96
N GLU A 99 9.95 -19.20 -7.87
CA GLU A 99 11.39 -19.30 -7.58
C GLU A 99 11.97 -17.96 -7.15
N MET A 100 11.53 -16.85 -7.76
CA MET A 100 11.94 -15.51 -7.35
C MET A 100 11.56 -15.21 -5.89
N ARG A 101 10.35 -15.58 -5.45
CA ARG A 101 9.94 -15.39 -4.04
C ARG A 101 10.78 -16.21 -3.08
N GLU A 102 11.08 -17.45 -3.45
CA GLU A 102 11.93 -18.34 -2.64
C GLU A 102 13.35 -17.76 -2.54
N ALA A 103 13.95 -17.35 -3.65
CA ALA A 103 15.27 -16.73 -3.68
C ALA A 103 15.33 -15.42 -2.87
N LEU A 104 14.32 -14.55 -3.00
CA LEU A 104 14.25 -13.30 -2.23
C LEU A 104 14.06 -13.53 -0.74
N ARG A 105 13.28 -14.56 -0.35
CA ARG A 105 13.13 -14.93 1.07
C ARG A 105 14.48 -15.30 1.69
N SER A 106 15.23 -16.17 1.01
CA SER A 106 16.58 -16.56 1.47
C SER A 106 17.54 -15.38 1.51
N GLU A 107 17.44 -14.43 0.57
CA GLU A 107 18.23 -13.20 0.61
C GLU A 107 17.89 -12.37 1.86
N VAL A 108 16.61 -12.18 2.18
CA VAL A 108 16.13 -11.35 3.30
C VAL A 108 16.45 -11.94 4.67
N GLU A 109 16.42 -13.26 4.82
CA GLU A 109 16.83 -13.95 6.06
C GLU A 109 18.26 -13.57 6.50
N ASN A 110 19.15 -13.25 5.54
CA ASN A 110 20.52 -12.83 5.83
C ASN A 110 20.64 -11.38 6.32
N TYR A 111 19.62 -10.52 6.11
CA TYR A 111 19.64 -9.10 6.51
C TYR A 111 18.66 -8.75 7.63
N ALA A 112 17.74 -9.65 7.97
CA ALA A 112 16.65 -9.37 8.90
C ALA A 112 16.82 -10.03 10.28
N PRO A 113 17.95 -9.92 11.01
CA PRO A 113 17.93 -10.25 12.43
C PRO A 113 17.29 -9.10 13.22
N LEU A 114 16.05 -8.67 12.91
CA LEU A 114 15.39 -7.52 13.56
C LEU A 114 13.85 -7.57 13.55
N SER A 115 13.23 -8.69 13.92
CA SER A 115 11.92 -8.77 14.63
C SER A 115 11.48 -10.23 14.66
N SER A 116 10.69 -10.63 15.66
CA SER A 116 10.11 -11.97 15.80
C SER A 116 9.20 -12.42 14.64
N ASP A 117 8.88 -11.51 13.72
CA ASP A 117 7.84 -11.70 12.72
C ASP A 117 8.45 -11.90 11.32
N GLU A 118 7.88 -12.81 10.54
CA GLU A 118 8.29 -13.03 9.15
C GLU A 118 8.06 -11.76 8.30
N PRO A 119 9.06 -11.29 7.54
CA PRO A 119 8.89 -10.11 6.71
C PRO A 119 7.89 -10.34 5.57
N VAL A 120 7.03 -9.35 5.33
CA VAL A 120 6.15 -9.34 4.14
C VAL A 120 6.99 -8.92 2.93
N LEU A 121 7.06 -9.79 1.93
CA LEU A 121 7.87 -9.59 0.73
C LEU A 121 7.01 -9.34 -0.51
N ASP A 122 7.34 -8.30 -1.26
CA ASP A 122 6.78 -8.03 -2.59
C ASP A 122 7.90 -7.58 -3.55
N PHE A 123 7.70 -7.80 -4.84
CA PHE A 123 8.66 -7.40 -5.87
C PHE A 123 7.98 -7.08 -7.19
N LEU A 124 8.64 -6.20 -7.96
CA LEU A 124 8.25 -5.85 -9.31
C LEU A 124 9.44 -6.00 -10.24
N THR A 125 9.26 -6.76 -11.33
CA THR A 125 10.26 -6.81 -12.41
C THR A 125 10.24 -5.49 -13.16
N VAL A 126 11.25 -4.65 -12.95
CA VAL A 126 11.37 -3.34 -13.60
C VAL A 126 11.90 -3.46 -15.04
N ARG A 127 12.82 -4.40 -15.28
CA ARG A 127 13.46 -4.62 -16.59
C ARG A 127 13.91 -6.07 -16.73
N GLN A 128 13.82 -6.61 -17.95
CA GLN A 128 14.48 -7.85 -18.34
C GLN A 128 15.58 -7.53 -19.35
N THR A 129 16.77 -8.09 -19.12
CA THR A 129 17.91 -7.98 -20.03
C THR A 129 18.32 -9.36 -20.48
N PHE A 130 18.45 -9.56 -21.79
CA PHE A 130 19.01 -10.78 -22.36
C PHE A 130 20.51 -10.56 -22.53
N LYS A 131 21.35 -11.46 -22.00
CA LYS A 131 22.77 -11.48 -22.38
C LYS A 131 22.82 -11.92 -23.84
N GLU A 132 23.31 -11.03 -24.70
CA GLU A 132 23.62 -11.35 -26.09
C GLU A 132 24.83 -12.30 -26.06
N ASN A 133 24.63 -13.56 -26.45
CA ASN A 133 25.72 -14.50 -26.61
C ASN A 133 26.56 -14.03 -27.80
N ARG A 134 27.74 -13.47 -27.52
CA ARG A 134 28.83 -13.32 -28.49
C ARG A 134 29.89 -14.37 -28.23
#